data_AF-A0A3F2RSA1-F1
#
_entry.id   AF-A0A3F2RSA1-F1
#
_cell.length_a   1.000
_cell.length_b   1.000
_cell.length_c   1.000
_cell.angle_alpha   90.00
_cell.angle_beta   90.00
_cell.angle_gamma   90.00
#
_symmetry.space_group_name_H-M   'P 1'
#
loop_
_entity.id
_entity.type
_entity.pdbx_description
1 polymer ?
#
loop_
_entity_poly.entity_id
_entity_poly.type
_entity_poly.pdbx_seq_one_letter_code
_entity_poly.pdbx_strand_id
1 'polypeptide(L)'
;MLSREYLRRELEREWALIESAEKKLLEEKKKVVAEWVSVEDAQREYDAKREEFEKTVSKHFSFLPDDTVIMFNVGGQLFKSTVKVWTRDRFSILAQLCTTSPKLLPDKDGSFYFDRDFWVFRHVLNFLRGNKLPDSVEELRDLYCEASFYRLGLLRHAIEARMIGEDAMATSVLLTRSAETKIPSVGASVTETRPAEENAESKAAPETETQAPLMVSKYSELPDPFGFTSKR
;
A
#
# COMPACT_ATOMS: atom_id res chain seq x y z
N MET A 1 17.40 29.26 -59.70
CA MET A 1 15.96 28.99 -59.45
C MET A 1 15.69 27.57 -58.97
N LEU A 2 16.34 26.54 -59.56
CA LEU A 2 16.18 25.11 -59.20
C LEU A 2 16.39 24.77 -57.71
N SER A 3 17.37 25.40 -57.03
CA SER A 3 17.66 25.14 -55.61
C SER A 3 16.55 25.62 -54.65
N ARG A 4 15.81 26.68 -55.02
CA ARG A 4 14.70 27.22 -54.22
C ARG A 4 13.47 26.32 -54.31
N GLU A 5 13.21 25.78 -55.49
CA GLU A 5 12.11 24.81 -55.68
C GLU A 5 12.41 23.47 -55.02
N TYR A 6 13.67 23.03 -55.05
CA TYR A 6 14.10 21.83 -54.35
C TYR A 6 13.89 21.95 -52.83
N LEU A 7 14.38 23.05 -52.22
CA LEU A 7 14.17 23.32 -50.78
C LEU A 7 12.69 23.43 -50.41
N ARG A 8 11.86 24.04 -51.27
CA ARG A 8 10.41 24.09 -51.07
C ARG A 8 9.79 22.68 -51.04
N ARG A 9 10.12 21.82 -52.00
CA ARG A 9 9.60 20.43 -52.04
C ARG A 9 10.08 19.60 -50.86
N GLU A 10 11.29 19.82 -50.38
CA GLU A 10 11.81 19.13 -49.19
C GLU A 10 11.05 19.54 -47.93
N LEU A 11 10.87 20.85 -47.72
CA LEU A 11 10.07 21.38 -46.61
C LEU A 11 8.62 20.87 -46.65
N GLU A 12 8.02 20.77 -47.83
CA GLU A 12 6.66 20.23 -48.01
C GLU A 12 6.58 18.75 -47.60
N ARG A 13 7.61 17.94 -47.89
CA ARG A 13 7.67 16.53 -47.47
C ARG A 13 7.87 16.39 -45.97
N GLU A 14 8.80 17.16 -45.40
CA GLU A 14 9.04 17.17 -43.96
C GLU A 14 7.79 17.62 -43.19
N TRP A 15 7.11 18.67 -43.66
CA TRP A 15 5.84 19.09 -43.08
C TRP A 15 4.76 18.03 -43.19
N ALA A 16 4.64 17.35 -44.33
CA ALA A 16 3.67 16.26 -44.48
C ALA A 16 3.95 15.09 -43.53
N LEU A 17 5.23 14.79 -43.25
CA LEU A 17 5.61 13.79 -42.25
C LEU A 17 5.20 14.22 -40.84
N ILE A 18 5.47 15.48 -40.47
CA ILE A 18 5.07 16.04 -39.16
C ILE A 18 3.56 15.99 -39.01
N GLU A 19 2.80 16.45 -40.01
CA GLU A 19 1.33 16.44 -39.99
C GLU A 19 0.79 15.00 -39.85
N SER A 20 1.43 14.03 -40.52
CA SER A 20 1.07 12.61 -40.39
C SER A 20 1.34 12.06 -38.97
N ALA A 21 2.43 12.50 -38.32
CA ALA A 21 2.79 12.10 -36.97
C ALA A 21 1.87 12.76 -35.93
N GLU A 22 1.56 14.04 -36.08
CA GLU A 22 0.61 14.77 -35.25
C GLU A 22 -0.78 14.13 -35.32
N LYS A 23 -1.21 13.72 -36.52
CA LYS A 23 -2.49 13.01 -36.70
C LYS A 23 -2.51 11.67 -35.97
N LYS A 24 -1.42 10.89 -36.03
CA LYS A 24 -1.31 9.62 -35.27
C LYS A 24 -1.36 9.87 -33.77
N LEU A 25 -0.61 10.85 -33.29
CA LEU A 25 -0.57 11.22 -31.89
C LEU A 25 -1.94 11.73 -31.39
N LEU A 26 -2.70 12.44 -32.23
CA LEU A 26 -4.06 12.84 -31.91
C LEU A 26 -5.01 11.63 -31.79
N GLU A 27 -4.87 10.64 -32.67
CA GLU A 27 -5.67 9.42 -32.63
C GLU A 27 -5.35 8.58 -31.37
N GLU A 28 -4.07 8.43 -31.04
CA GLU A 28 -3.62 7.79 -29.81
C GLU A 28 -4.13 8.54 -28.57
N LYS A 29 -4.04 9.88 -28.56
CA LYS A 29 -4.61 10.70 -27.48
C LYS A 29 -6.10 10.49 -27.32
N LYS A 30 -6.87 10.46 -28.43
CA LYS A 30 -8.30 10.18 -28.38
C LYS A 30 -8.59 8.80 -27.79
N LYS A 31 -7.80 7.79 -28.18
CA LYS A 31 -7.94 6.44 -27.64
C LYS A 31 -7.68 6.41 -26.13
N VAL A 32 -6.60 7.03 -25.67
CA VAL A 32 -6.27 7.12 -24.25
C VAL A 32 -7.38 7.85 -23.49
N VAL A 33 -7.88 8.99 -23.99
CA VAL A 33 -8.98 9.72 -23.36
C VAL A 33 -10.24 8.87 -23.27
N ALA A 34 -10.58 8.10 -24.31
CA ALA A 34 -11.73 7.20 -24.27
C ALA A 34 -11.57 6.09 -23.22
N GLU A 35 -10.37 5.49 -23.11
CA GLU A 35 -10.06 4.51 -22.07
C GLU A 35 -10.15 5.13 -20.66
N TRP A 36 -9.63 6.34 -20.46
CA TRP A 36 -9.74 7.07 -19.20
C TRP A 36 -11.18 7.34 -18.78
N VAL A 37 -12.01 7.83 -19.69
CA VAL A 37 -13.45 8.06 -19.43
C VAL A 37 -14.14 6.75 -19.03
N SER A 38 -13.81 5.64 -19.71
CA SER A 38 -14.36 4.34 -19.34
C SER A 38 -13.94 3.89 -17.94
N VAL A 39 -12.69 4.17 -17.54
CA VAL A 39 -12.20 3.85 -16.19
C VAL A 39 -12.87 4.73 -15.14
N GLU A 40 -13.04 6.02 -15.40
CA GLU A 40 -13.74 6.95 -14.50
C GLU A 40 -15.21 6.57 -14.31
N ASP A 41 -15.90 6.21 -15.40
CA ASP A 41 -17.30 5.77 -15.32
C ASP A 41 -17.42 4.45 -14.55
N ALA A 42 -16.51 3.50 -14.76
CA ALA A 42 -16.46 2.25 -14.00
C ALA A 42 -16.17 2.50 -12.51
N GLN A 43 -15.27 3.43 -12.19
CA GLN A 43 -14.97 3.83 -10.82
C GLN A 43 -16.17 4.51 -10.16
N ARG A 44 -16.87 5.40 -10.87
CA ARG A 44 -18.10 6.04 -10.40
C ARG A 44 -19.19 5.00 -10.11
N GLU A 45 -19.36 4.02 -10.99
CA GLU A 45 -20.33 2.94 -10.79
C GLU A 45 -19.96 2.07 -9.58
N TYR A 46 -18.68 1.75 -9.40
CA TYR A 46 -18.18 1.03 -8.22
C TYR A 46 -18.45 1.81 -6.93
N ASP A 47 -18.14 3.11 -6.90
CA ASP A 47 -18.35 3.97 -5.74
C ASP A 47 -19.85 4.10 -5.42
N ALA A 48 -20.71 4.23 -6.43
CA ALA A 48 -22.16 4.25 -6.25
C ALA A 48 -22.69 2.94 -5.66
N LYS A 49 -22.26 1.78 -6.19
CA LYS A 49 -22.62 0.46 -5.63
C LYS A 49 -22.13 0.29 -4.20
N ARG A 50 -20.94 0.78 -3.89
CA ARG A 50 -20.37 0.75 -2.54
C ARG A 50 -21.19 1.63 -1.58
N GLU A 51 -21.61 2.81 -1.99
CA GLU A 51 -22.44 3.69 -1.17
C GLU A 51 -23.83 3.08 -0.91
N GLU A 52 -24.44 2.48 -1.93
CA GLU A 52 -25.72 1.78 -1.78
C GLU A 52 -25.61 0.58 -0.83
N PHE A 53 -24.54 -0.19 -0.95
CA PHE A 53 -24.21 -1.27 -0.02
C PHE A 53 -24.04 -0.73 1.41
N GLU A 54 -23.27 0.35 1.59
CA GLU A 54 -23.04 0.98 2.89
C GLU A 54 -24.34 1.51 3.52
N LYS A 55 -25.24 2.11 2.72
CA LYS A 55 -26.58 2.54 3.18
C LYS A 55 -27.43 1.36 3.63
N THR A 56 -27.40 0.27 2.87
CA THR A 56 -28.16 -0.96 3.19
C THR A 56 -27.63 -1.60 4.47
N VAL A 57 -26.31 -1.74 4.57
CA VAL A 57 -25.59 -2.19 5.76
C VAL A 57 -25.97 -1.32 6.96
N SER A 58 -25.85 0.01 6.86
CA SER A 58 -26.14 0.94 7.97
C SER A 58 -27.59 0.85 8.46
N LYS A 59 -28.55 0.56 7.58
CA LYS A 59 -29.95 0.32 7.98
C LYS A 59 -30.14 -1.00 8.74
N HIS A 60 -29.34 -2.01 8.43
CA HIS A 60 -29.41 -3.33 9.08
C HIS A 60 -28.64 -3.42 10.39
N PHE A 61 -27.63 -2.56 10.60
CA PHE A 61 -26.82 -2.55 11.81
C PHE A 61 -27.29 -1.45 12.79
N SER A 62 -28.27 -1.78 13.62
CA SER A 62 -28.68 -0.98 14.78
C SER A 62 -27.76 -1.27 15.97
N PHE A 63 -26.60 -0.64 16.00
CA PHE A 63 -25.68 -0.75 17.14
C PHE A 63 -26.17 0.06 18.35
N LEU A 64 -25.77 -0.39 19.54
CA LEU A 64 -25.89 0.38 20.78
C LEU A 64 -25.01 1.65 20.73
N PRO A 65 -25.24 2.64 21.61
CA PRO A 65 -24.42 3.85 21.66
C PRO A 65 -22.93 3.52 21.85
N ASP A 66 -22.07 4.25 21.14
CA ASP A 66 -20.61 4.02 21.07
C ASP A 66 -19.93 3.96 22.43
N ASP A 67 -20.45 4.70 23.42
CA ASP A 67 -19.92 4.82 24.80
C ASP A 67 -20.40 3.69 25.75
N THR A 68 -21.31 2.84 25.28
CA THR A 68 -21.82 1.71 26.08
C THR A 68 -20.73 0.67 26.27
N VAL A 69 -20.53 0.20 27.49
CA VAL A 69 -19.54 -0.84 27.81
C VAL A 69 -20.20 -2.22 27.72
N ILE A 70 -19.61 -3.11 26.92
CA ILE A 70 -20.03 -4.49 26.76
C ILE A 70 -18.91 -5.43 27.21
N MET A 71 -19.32 -6.54 27.81
CA MET A 71 -18.41 -7.53 28.38
C MET A 71 -18.50 -8.85 27.62
N PHE A 72 -17.33 -9.41 27.30
CA PHE A 72 -17.19 -10.73 26.70
C PHE A 72 -16.38 -11.62 27.63
N ASN A 73 -16.92 -12.78 27.97
CA ASN A 73 -16.22 -13.82 28.69
C ASN A 73 -15.63 -14.81 27.67
N VAL A 74 -14.30 -14.86 27.55
CA VAL A 74 -13.60 -15.73 26.61
C VAL A 74 -12.80 -16.74 27.41
N GLY A 75 -13.15 -18.03 27.33
CA GLY A 75 -12.44 -19.11 28.02
C GLY A 75 -12.35 -18.92 29.54
N GLY A 76 -13.31 -18.21 30.14
CA GLY A 76 -13.33 -17.86 31.57
C GLY A 76 -12.73 -16.49 31.92
N GLN A 77 -12.08 -15.80 30.98
CA GLN A 77 -11.52 -14.47 31.18
C GLN A 77 -12.48 -13.38 30.70
N LEU A 78 -12.78 -12.41 31.57
CA LEU A 78 -13.66 -11.30 31.23
C LEU A 78 -12.90 -10.15 30.56
N PHE A 79 -13.37 -9.74 29.39
CA PHE A 79 -12.90 -8.59 28.63
C PHE A 79 -13.98 -7.52 28.55
N LYS A 80 -13.64 -6.30 28.96
CA LYS A 80 -14.55 -5.15 28.92
C LYS A 80 -14.00 -4.11 27.94
N SER A 81 -14.87 -3.62 27.06
CA SER A 81 -14.55 -2.51 26.17
C SER A 81 -15.84 -1.83 25.71
N THR A 82 -15.69 -0.66 25.11
CA THR A 82 -16.80 0.11 24.57
C THR A 82 -17.30 -0.47 23.26
N VAL A 83 -18.58 -0.25 22.94
CA VAL A 83 -19.20 -0.64 21.66
C VAL A 83 -18.35 -0.17 20.48
N LYS A 84 -17.85 1.07 20.50
CA LYS A 84 -16.95 1.62 19.48
C LYS A 84 -15.76 0.72 19.13
N VAL A 85 -15.19 0.01 20.11
CA VAL A 85 -14.06 -0.90 19.91
C VAL A 85 -14.54 -2.23 19.32
N TRP A 86 -15.64 -2.76 19.85
CA TRP A 86 -16.22 -4.03 19.40
C TRP A 86 -16.82 -3.97 18.00
N THR A 87 -17.34 -2.81 17.60
CA THR A 87 -17.96 -2.55 16.28
C THR A 87 -16.97 -2.01 15.26
N ARG A 88 -15.68 -1.94 15.59
CA ARG A 88 -14.66 -1.47 14.64
C ARG A 88 -14.63 -2.31 13.36
N ASP A 89 -14.91 -3.60 13.47
CA ASP A 89 -15.27 -4.45 12.34
C ASP A 89 -16.76 -4.80 12.40
N ARG A 90 -17.55 -4.08 11.61
CA ARG A 90 -19.03 -4.10 11.68
C ARG A 90 -19.64 -5.44 11.29
N PHE A 91 -18.92 -6.26 10.54
CA PHE A 91 -19.38 -7.58 10.07
C PHE A 91 -18.93 -8.72 10.99
N SER A 92 -18.22 -8.40 12.07
CA SER A 92 -17.75 -9.38 13.04
C SER A 92 -18.86 -9.91 13.93
N ILE A 93 -18.63 -11.09 14.51
CA ILE A 93 -19.53 -11.67 15.51
C ILE A 93 -19.61 -10.76 16.74
N LEU A 94 -18.49 -10.13 17.12
CA LEU A 94 -18.42 -9.22 18.26
C LEU A 94 -19.33 -7.99 18.03
N ALA A 95 -19.28 -7.40 16.84
CA ALA A 95 -20.15 -6.28 16.48
C ALA A 95 -21.63 -6.67 16.48
N GLN A 96 -21.97 -7.87 15.98
CA GLN A 96 -23.34 -8.35 15.97
C GLN A 96 -23.95 -8.47 17.38
N LEU A 97 -23.14 -8.79 18.39
CA LEU A 97 -23.57 -8.87 19.79
C LEU A 97 -23.70 -7.50 20.45
N CYS A 98 -23.19 -6.44 19.81
CA CYS A 98 -23.33 -5.05 20.24
C CYS A 98 -24.55 -4.34 19.61
N THR A 99 -25.44 -5.10 18.96
CA THR A 99 -26.68 -4.56 18.38
C THR A 99 -27.79 -4.47 19.42
N THR A 100 -28.82 -3.66 19.15
CA THR A 100 -30.00 -3.53 20.04
C THR A 100 -30.76 -4.85 20.21
N SER A 101 -30.66 -5.75 19.22
CA SER A 101 -31.28 -7.09 19.25
C SER A 101 -30.23 -8.16 18.93
N PRO A 102 -29.37 -8.52 19.91
CA PRO A 102 -28.32 -9.51 19.69
C PRO A 102 -28.94 -10.89 19.50
N LYS A 103 -28.34 -11.71 18.62
CA LYS A 103 -28.80 -13.08 18.35
C LYS A 103 -28.50 -14.05 19.49
N LEU A 104 -27.45 -13.77 20.26
CA LEU A 104 -27.07 -14.55 21.43
C LEU A 104 -27.65 -13.87 22.67
N LEU A 105 -28.13 -14.66 23.62
CA LEU A 105 -28.55 -14.15 24.92
C LEU A 105 -27.32 -13.93 25.80
N PRO A 106 -27.20 -12.78 26.48
CA PRO A 106 -26.16 -12.58 27.47
C PRO A 106 -26.40 -13.50 28.68
N ASP A 107 -25.34 -13.84 29.38
CA ASP A 107 -25.40 -14.56 30.64
C ASP A 107 -25.98 -13.66 31.76
N LYS A 108 -26.17 -14.23 32.97
CA LYS A 108 -26.72 -13.56 34.16
C LYS A 108 -26.00 -12.25 34.49
N ASP A 109 -24.70 -12.19 34.20
CA ASP A 109 -23.85 -11.03 34.48
C ASP A 109 -23.84 -10.01 33.33
N GLY A 110 -24.66 -10.21 32.28
CA GLY A 110 -24.69 -9.36 31.09
C GLY A 110 -23.51 -9.57 30.14
N SER A 111 -22.71 -10.63 30.35
CA SER A 111 -21.56 -10.95 29.51
C SER A 111 -21.90 -12.03 28.48
N PHE A 112 -21.27 -11.97 27.30
CA PHE A 112 -21.38 -13.02 26.29
C PHE A 112 -20.23 -14.00 26.40
N TYR A 113 -20.54 -15.30 26.46
CA TYR A 113 -19.53 -16.35 26.61
C TYR A 113 -19.03 -16.90 25.28
N PHE A 114 -17.72 -17.11 25.18
CA PHE A 114 -17.04 -17.79 24.09
C PHE A 114 -16.08 -18.85 24.65
N ASP A 115 -16.20 -20.07 24.16
CA ASP A 115 -15.32 -21.18 24.52
C ASP A 115 -14.04 -21.17 23.66
N ARG A 116 -13.20 -20.14 23.85
CA ARG A 116 -11.97 -19.88 23.06
C ARG A 116 -10.82 -19.45 23.95
N ASP A 117 -9.61 -19.43 23.41
CA ASP A 117 -8.42 -19.05 24.15
C ASP A 117 -8.35 -17.53 24.40
N PHE A 118 -8.30 -17.14 25.67
CA PHE A 118 -8.20 -15.76 26.10
C PHE A 118 -6.84 -15.13 25.83
N TRP A 119 -5.76 -15.92 25.75
CA TRP A 119 -4.42 -15.40 25.48
C TRP A 119 -4.34 -14.79 24.09
N VAL A 120 -4.81 -15.52 23.08
CA VAL A 120 -4.88 -15.05 21.70
C VAL A 120 -5.91 -13.91 21.55
N PHE A 121 -7.05 -14.00 22.25
CA PHE A 121 -8.08 -12.95 22.23
C PHE A 121 -7.57 -11.58 22.72
N ARG A 122 -6.58 -11.54 23.60
CA ARG A 122 -5.94 -10.28 24.01
C ARG A 122 -5.34 -9.52 22.82
N HIS A 123 -4.77 -10.23 21.85
CA HIS A 123 -4.25 -9.62 20.62
C HIS A 123 -5.38 -9.13 19.71
N VAL A 124 -6.50 -9.86 19.64
CA VAL A 124 -7.72 -9.40 18.95
C VAL A 124 -8.18 -8.06 19.51
N LEU A 125 -8.31 -7.95 20.83
CA LEU A 125 -8.74 -6.71 21.48
C LEU A 125 -7.74 -5.56 21.29
N ASN A 126 -6.44 -5.85 21.37
CA ASN A 126 -5.40 -4.84 21.13
C ASN A 126 -5.43 -4.33 19.69
N PHE A 127 -5.66 -5.22 18.72
CA PHE A 127 -5.87 -4.83 17.33
C PHE A 127 -7.10 -3.94 17.21
N LEU A 128 -8.23 -4.32 17.82
CA LEU A 128 -9.45 -3.51 17.79
C LEU A 128 -9.27 -2.11 18.40
N ARG A 129 -8.35 -1.92 19.37
CA ARG A 129 -8.08 -0.61 19.99
C ARG A 129 -7.13 0.28 19.21
N GLY A 130 -6.12 -0.29 18.54
CA GLY A 130 -5.02 0.51 17.98
C GLY A 130 -4.27 -0.11 16.80
N ASN A 131 -4.89 -1.05 16.08
CA ASN A 131 -4.33 -1.75 14.90
C ASN A 131 -2.98 -2.45 15.17
N LYS A 132 -2.69 -2.82 16.41
CA LYS A 132 -1.42 -3.47 16.77
C LYS A 132 -1.49 -4.97 16.51
N LEU A 133 -0.49 -5.51 15.81
CA LEU A 133 -0.29 -6.93 15.57
C LEU A 133 0.90 -7.46 16.40
N PRO A 134 0.86 -8.72 16.85
CA PRO A 134 1.99 -9.36 17.51
C PRO A 134 3.16 -9.58 16.56
N ASP A 135 4.39 -9.53 17.07
CA ASP A 135 5.61 -9.67 16.27
C ASP A 135 6.03 -11.10 15.97
N SER A 136 5.58 -12.05 16.78
CA SER A 136 5.86 -13.47 16.57
C SER A 136 4.97 -14.04 15.47
N VAL A 137 5.59 -14.76 14.52
CA VAL A 137 4.87 -15.47 13.45
C VAL A 137 3.95 -16.57 14.01
N GLU A 138 4.34 -17.23 15.10
CA GLU A 138 3.51 -18.24 15.75
C GLU A 138 2.22 -17.61 16.29
N GLU A 139 2.35 -16.49 17.02
CA GLU A 139 1.20 -15.73 17.54
C GLU A 139 0.32 -15.19 16.41
N LEU A 140 0.89 -14.80 15.27
CA LEU A 140 0.12 -14.37 14.09
C LEU A 140 -0.72 -15.48 13.49
N ARG A 141 -0.21 -16.73 13.46
CA ARG A 141 -0.97 -17.89 12.94
C ARG A 141 -2.14 -18.22 13.85
N ASP A 142 -1.94 -18.23 15.16
CA ASP A 142 -3.01 -18.46 16.12
C ASP A 142 -4.04 -17.32 16.07
N LEU A 143 -3.57 -16.08 15.95
CA LEU A 143 -4.42 -14.90 15.79
C LEU A 143 -5.22 -14.94 14.49
N TYR A 144 -4.67 -15.49 13.40
CA TYR A 144 -5.40 -15.68 12.14
C TYR A 144 -6.58 -16.64 12.31
N CYS A 145 -6.39 -17.73 13.06
CA CYS A 145 -7.47 -18.67 13.40
C CYS A 145 -8.59 -17.98 14.20
N GLU A 146 -8.24 -17.18 15.22
CA GLU A 146 -9.24 -16.40 15.97
C GLU A 146 -9.90 -15.31 15.11
N ALA A 147 -9.15 -14.63 14.26
CA ALA A 147 -9.70 -13.63 13.34
C ALA A 147 -10.74 -14.24 12.40
N SER A 148 -10.50 -15.47 11.93
CA SER A 148 -11.47 -16.24 11.14
C SER A 148 -12.70 -16.60 11.97
N PHE A 149 -12.52 -17.10 13.20
CA PHE A 149 -13.63 -17.46 14.09
C PHE A 149 -14.55 -16.28 14.38
N TYR A 150 -14.01 -15.14 14.81
CA TYR A 150 -14.78 -13.92 15.11
C TYR A 150 -15.23 -13.16 13.84
N ARG A 151 -14.84 -13.62 12.65
CA ARG A 151 -15.10 -12.98 11.36
C ARG A 151 -14.58 -11.55 11.28
N LEU A 152 -13.39 -11.34 11.83
CA LEU A 152 -12.68 -10.06 11.80
C LEU A 152 -11.92 -9.94 10.49
N GLY A 153 -12.61 -9.44 9.47
CA GLY A 153 -12.03 -9.18 8.15
C GLY A 153 -10.84 -8.22 8.25
N LEU A 154 -10.96 -7.11 8.98
CA LEU A 154 -9.87 -6.14 9.09
C LEU A 154 -8.58 -6.74 9.68
N LEU A 155 -8.73 -7.60 10.69
CA LEU A 155 -7.61 -8.28 11.33
C LEU A 155 -6.99 -9.31 10.40
N ARG A 156 -7.82 -10.11 9.73
CA ARG A 156 -7.36 -11.14 8.80
C ARG A 156 -6.50 -10.56 7.67
N HIS A 157 -7.00 -9.52 6.99
CA HIS A 157 -6.25 -8.86 5.91
C HIS A 157 -4.96 -8.20 6.42
N ALA A 158 -4.96 -7.65 7.65
CA ALA A 158 -3.76 -7.06 8.23
C ALA A 158 -2.67 -8.12 8.51
N ILE A 159 -3.07 -9.33 8.94
CA ILE A 159 -2.15 -10.45 9.13
C ILE A 159 -1.62 -10.94 7.77
N GLU A 160 -2.51 -11.15 6.79
CA GLU A 160 -2.12 -11.56 5.43
C GLU A 160 -1.11 -10.59 4.81
N ALA A 161 -1.36 -9.28 4.91
CA ALA A 161 -0.44 -8.26 4.43
C ALA A 161 0.93 -8.30 5.12
N ARG A 162 0.96 -8.57 6.43
CA ARG A 162 2.21 -8.72 7.19
C ARG A 162 3.00 -9.94 6.74
N MET A 163 2.34 -11.10 6.60
CA MET A 163 3.00 -12.34 6.20
C MET A 163 3.54 -12.25 4.77
N ILE A 164 2.79 -11.65 3.84
CA ILE A 164 3.25 -11.41 2.47
C ILE A 164 4.43 -10.44 2.43
N GLY A 165 4.41 -9.40 3.27
CA GLY A 165 5.51 -8.44 3.38
C GLY A 165 6.82 -9.08 3.88
N GLU A 166 6.72 -10.01 4.84
CA GLU A 166 7.86 -10.79 5.34
C GLU A 166 8.39 -11.76 4.26
N ASP A 167 7.51 -12.41 3.49
CA ASP A 167 7.90 -13.30 2.39
C ASP A 167 8.59 -12.54 1.23
N ALA A 168 8.09 -11.36 0.89
CA ALA A 168 8.70 -10.48 -0.11
C ALA A 168 10.07 -9.96 0.35
N MET A 169 10.19 -9.59 1.63
CA MET A 169 11.46 -9.14 2.22
C MET A 169 12.47 -10.30 2.31
N ALA A 170 12.06 -11.47 2.76
CA ALA A 170 12.91 -12.67 2.81
C ALA A 170 13.42 -13.08 1.42
N THR A 171 12.57 -12.99 0.39
CA THR A 171 12.96 -13.26 -1.00
C THR A 171 14.02 -12.26 -1.49
N SER A 172 13.88 -10.97 -1.18
CA SER A 172 14.88 -9.95 -1.55
C SER A 172 16.20 -10.11 -0.78
N VAL A 173 16.17 -10.54 0.49
CA VAL A 173 17.36 -10.80 1.30
C VAL A 173 18.11 -12.06 0.83
N LEU A 174 17.42 -13.10 0.38
CA LEU A 174 18.05 -14.29 -0.20
C LEU A 174 18.66 -14.01 -1.59
N LEU A 175 18.03 -13.14 -2.39
CA LEU A 175 18.57 -12.72 -3.68
C LEU A 175 19.86 -11.88 -3.52
N THR A 176 19.91 -11.01 -2.51
CA THR A 176 21.08 -10.16 -2.23
C THR A 176 22.25 -10.95 -1.63
N ARG A 177 21.98 -11.96 -0.78
CA ARG A 177 23.03 -12.85 -0.24
C ARG A 177 23.67 -13.77 -1.29
N SER A 178 23.01 -14.00 -2.41
CA SER A 178 23.55 -14.80 -3.52
C SER A 178 24.52 -14.01 -4.44
N ALA A 179 24.67 -12.70 -4.23
CA ALA A 179 25.54 -11.85 -5.05
C ALA A 179 26.95 -11.62 -4.48
N GLU A 180 27.22 -11.99 -3.23
CA GLU A 180 28.53 -11.83 -2.59
C GLU A 180 29.21 -13.17 -2.32
N THR A 181 29.57 -13.90 -3.37
CA THR A 181 30.65 -14.90 -3.26
C THR A 181 31.41 -15.04 -4.58
N LYS A 182 32.35 -14.12 -4.79
CA LYS A 182 33.40 -14.16 -5.82
C LYS A 182 34.58 -13.39 -5.19
N ILE A 183 35.82 -13.87 -4.97
CA ILE A 183 36.79 -14.82 -5.59
C ILE A 183 38.04 -14.83 -4.61
N PRO A 184 39.19 -15.56 -4.72
CA PRO A 184 39.63 -16.79 -5.43
C PRO A 184 40.24 -17.89 -4.51
N SER A 185 40.46 -19.07 -5.11
CA SER A 185 41.51 -20.03 -4.74
C SER A 185 42.81 -19.78 -5.53
N VAL A 186 43.98 -19.87 -4.89
CA VAL A 186 45.22 -20.59 -5.27
C VAL A 186 46.35 -20.11 -4.34
N GLY A 187 47.15 -21.03 -3.82
CA GLY A 187 48.04 -20.81 -2.67
C GLY A 187 49.54 -20.62 -2.95
N ALA A 188 50.27 -20.79 -1.83
CA ALA A 188 51.72 -20.96 -1.63
C ALA A 188 52.62 -19.71 -1.51
N SER A 189 52.92 -19.40 -0.23
CA SER A 189 54.26 -19.30 0.40
C SER A 189 55.17 -18.06 0.24
N VAL A 190 55.75 -17.69 1.40
CA VAL A 190 57.07 -17.06 1.68
C VAL A 190 57.11 -15.54 2.04
N THR A 191 57.43 -15.32 3.34
CA THR A 191 58.24 -14.27 4.04
C THR A 191 57.86 -12.78 4.07
N GLU A 192 57.59 -12.34 5.31
CA GLU A 192 58.37 -11.36 6.10
C GLU A 192 58.36 -9.85 5.75
N THR A 193 58.32 -9.07 6.85
CA THR A 193 58.65 -7.64 7.07
C THR A 193 57.56 -6.55 6.97
N ARG A 194 57.25 -5.99 8.16
CA ARG A 194 56.88 -4.57 8.45
C ARG A 194 58.06 -3.63 8.12
N PRO A 195 57.97 -2.27 8.10
CA PRO A 195 57.00 -1.39 8.81
C PRO A 195 56.54 -0.11 8.04
N ALA A 196 55.70 0.72 8.70
CA ALA A 196 55.63 2.21 8.72
C ALA A 196 55.53 2.99 7.38
N GLU A 197 55.04 4.22 7.23
CA GLU A 197 54.26 5.26 7.92
C GLU A 197 53.97 6.29 6.78
N GLU A 198 53.24 7.37 7.07
CA GLU A 198 53.31 8.66 6.34
C GLU A 198 52.48 8.76 5.03
N ASN A 199 51.81 9.84 4.62
CA ASN A 199 51.18 11.03 5.20
C ASN A 199 50.51 11.77 4.01
N ALA A 200 49.59 12.68 4.33
CA ALA A 200 49.30 13.91 3.59
C ALA A 200 48.74 13.86 2.14
N GLU A 201 47.49 14.32 2.06
CA GLU A 201 47.04 15.49 1.28
C GLU A 201 47.56 15.68 -0.15
N SER A 202 46.63 15.82 -1.10
CA SER A 202 46.51 17.10 -1.83
C SER A 202 45.31 17.18 -2.79
N LYS A 203 44.60 18.31 -2.59
CA LYS A 203 44.17 19.30 -3.60
C LYS A 203 43.03 19.00 -4.57
N ALA A 204 41.99 19.78 -4.31
CA ALA A 204 40.96 20.28 -5.21
C ALA A 204 41.49 21.15 -6.36
N ALA A 205 40.70 21.19 -7.45
CA ALA A 205 40.21 22.34 -8.24
C ALA A 205 39.94 21.92 -9.72
N PRO A 206 39.27 22.72 -10.57
CA PRO A 206 37.88 23.19 -10.45
C PRO A 206 37.07 23.03 -11.77
N GLU A 207 35.76 23.22 -11.64
CA GLU A 207 34.80 23.86 -12.56
C GLU A 207 34.98 23.79 -14.10
N THR A 208 33.90 23.37 -14.78
CA THR A 208 33.45 24.09 -15.99
C THR A 208 31.95 23.90 -16.19
N GLU A 209 31.21 24.97 -15.94
CA GLU A 209 29.85 25.18 -16.39
C GLU A 209 29.80 25.11 -17.92
N THR A 210 28.79 24.44 -18.47
CA THR A 210 28.33 24.70 -19.83
C THR A 210 26.81 24.78 -19.77
N GLN A 211 26.31 26.01 -19.77
CA GLN A 211 24.91 26.35 -19.83
C GLN A 211 24.33 25.92 -21.18
N ALA A 212 23.33 25.03 -21.16
CA ALA A 212 22.51 24.69 -22.32
C ALA A 212 21.36 25.71 -22.46
N PRO A 213 20.97 26.10 -23.69
CA PRO A 213 19.97 27.13 -23.91
C PRO A 213 18.57 26.66 -23.50
N LEU A 214 17.91 27.50 -22.69
CA LEU A 214 16.54 27.34 -22.19
C LEU A 214 15.54 27.38 -23.35
N MET A 215 15.13 26.21 -23.84
CA MET A 215 13.89 26.06 -24.58
C MET A 215 12.75 26.25 -23.59
N VAL A 216 12.10 27.42 -23.61
CA VAL A 216 10.84 27.66 -22.89
C VAL A 216 9.78 26.74 -23.51
N SER A 217 9.68 25.57 -22.90
CA SER A 217 8.70 24.53 -23.16
C SER A 217 7.31 25.06 -22.80
N LYS A 218 6.46 25.27 -23.81
CA LYS A 218 5.03 25.60 -23.66
C LYS A 218 4.19 24.47 -23.00
N TYR A 219 4.83 23.48 -22.37
CA TYR A 219 4.14 22.43 -21.62
C TYR A 219 3.71 22.87 -20.20
N SER A 220 3.99 24.12 -19.80
CA SER A 220 3.64 24.64 -18.47
C SER A 220 2.17 25.08 -18.31
N GLU A 221 1.34 25.00 -19.35
CA GLU A 221 -0.04 25.52 -19.32
C GLU A 221 -1.14 24.46 -19.48
N LEU A 222 -0.81 23.17 -19.46
CA LEU A 222 -1.84 22.14 -19.26
C LEU A 222 -2.12 21.99 -17.76
N PRO A 223 -3.39 22.04 -17.32
CA PRO A 223 -3.73 21.83 -15.92
C PRO A 223 -3.27 20.43 -15.48
N ASP A 224 -2.49 20.36 -14.39
CA ASP A 224 -2.00 19.13 -13.77
C ASP A 224 -3.21 18.29 -13.32
N PRO A 225 -3.53 17.18 -14.02
CA PRO A 225 -4.72 16.39 -13.71
C PRO A 225 -4.49 15.42 -12.53
N PHE A 226 -3.27 15.39 -11.96
CA PHE A 226 -2.88 14.46 -10.91
C PHE A 226 -2.37 15.12 -9.62
N GLY A 227 -2.25 16.45 -9.58
CA GLY A 227 -1.90 17.20 -8.37
C GLY A 227 -0.50 16.90 -7.80
N PHE A 228 0.40 16.29 -8.57
CA PHE A 228 1.76 15.97 -8.13
C PHE A 228 2.69 17.18 -8.09
N THR A 229 2.29 18.31 -8.70
CA THR A 229 3.08 19.55 -8.70
C THR A 229 2.57 20.60 -7.69
N SER A 230 2.09 20.18 -6.52
CA SER A 230 2.04 21.10 -5.38
C SER A 230 3.45 21.32 -4.83
N LYS A 231 4.03 22.47 -5.16
CA LYS A 231 5.19 23.04 -4.45
C LYS A 231 4.81 23.20 -2.97
N ARG A 232 5.63 22.63 -2.08
CA ARG A 232 5.78 23.09 -0.69
C ARG A 232 6.66 24.34 -0.67
#